data_AF-A0A3D5KBX9-F1
#
_entry.id   AF-A0A3D5KBX9-F1
#
_cell.length_a   1.000
_cell.length_b   1.000
_cell.length_c   1.000
_cell.angle_alpha   90.00
_cell.angle_beta   90.00
_cell.angle_gamma   90.00
#
_symmetry.space_group_name_H-M   'P 1'
#
loop_
_entity.id
_entity.type
_entity.pdbx_description
1 polymer ?
#
loop_
_entity_poly.entity_id
_entity_poly.type
_entity_poly.pdbx_seq_one_letter_code
_entity_poly.pdbx_strand_id
1 'polypeptide(L)'
;GFDNINMDIIVGLPGEGIEEIEITCREIAKLKPESFTVHGMSIKRASKLHEAIINNKYFNKVALEELDKMFNHTRKTAEQLGMIPYYLYRQKNMVGNMENIGYTNKGLECIYNIKIMEENQTIIALGADAATKVVFPEENRIERFANLKDVGEYVKRIDELISGKIALLDTAFKI
;
A
#
# COMPACT_ATOMS: atom_id res chain seq x y z
N GLY A 1 22.94 8.32 10.32
CA GLY A 1 21.86 7.30 10.28
C GLY A 1 20.99 7.56 9.08
N PHE A 2 19.76 7.03 9.06
CA PHE A 2 18.75 7.38 8.05
C PHE A 2 18.10 8.72 8.37
N ASP A 3 17.72 9.47 7.34
CA ASP A 3 17.17 10.83 7.39
C ASP A 3 15.78 10.96 6.73
N ASN A 4 15.24 9.87 6.19
CA ASN A 4 13.89 9.77 5.65
C ASN A 4 13.24 8.47 6.10
N ILE A 5 12.47 8.54 7.18
CA ILE A 5 11.75 7.41 7.76
C ILE A 5 10.27 7.48 7.38
N ASN A 6 9.80 6.40 6.78
CA ASN A 6 8.39 6.18 6.52
C ASN A 6 7.71 5.41 7.65
N MET A 7 6.49 5.79 7.98
CA MET A 7 5.64 5.14 8.96
C MET A 7 4.24 4.91 8.40
N ASP A 8 3.77 3.66 8.47
CA ASP A 8 2.45 3.28 8.00
C ASP A 8 1.56 2.85 9.16
N ILE A 9 0.28 3.23 9.13
CA ILE A 9 -0.75 2.72 10.04
C ILE A 9 -1.95 2.16 9.28
N ILE A 10 -2.73 1.32 9.96
CA ILE A 10 -4.00 0.83 9.48
C ILE A 10 -5.09 1.31 10.44
N VAL A 11 -6.10 2.00 9.92
CA VAL A 11 -7.24 2.55 10.65
C VAL A 11 -8.46 1.64 10.46
N GLY A 12 -9.20 1.43 11.53
CA GLY A 12 -10.41 0.62 11.57
C GLY A 12 -10.14 -0.84 11.92
N LEU A 13 -9.07 -1.13 12.65
CA LEU A 13 -8.78 -2.49 13.12
C LEU A 13 -9.85 -2.99 14.10
N PRO A 14 -10.06 -4.32 14.24
CA PRO A 14 -11.05 -4.84 15.19
C PRO A 14 -10.72 -4.43 16.62
N GLY A 15 -11.66 -3.75 17.28
CA GLY A 15 -11.48 -3.24 18.65
C GLY A 15 -10.78 -1.89 18.73
N GLU A 16 -10.44 -1.27 17.59
CA GLU A 16 -9.93 0.10 17.52
C GLU A 16 -11.10 1.09 17.46
N GLY A 17 -11.11 2.07 18.37
CA GLY A 17 -12.03 3.20 18.38
C GLY A 17 -11.27 4.53 18.41
N ILE A 18 -11.99 5.59 18.82
CA ILE A 18 -11.44 6.95 18.86
C ILE A 18 -10.29 7.09 19.86
N GLU A 19 -10.39 6.47 21.02
CA GLU A 19 -9.35 6.57 22.05
C GLU A 19 -8.03 5.95 21.58
N GLU A 20 -8.09 4.79 20.92
CA GLU A 20 -6.91 4.09 20.39
C GLU A 20 -6.21 4.89 19.29
N ILE A 21 -6.97 5.47 18.35
CA ILE A 21 -6.38 6.26 17.26
C ILE A 21 -5.80 7.58 17.78
N GLU A 22 -6.38 8.20 18.81
CA GLU A 22 -5.84 9.40 19.46
C GLU A 22 -4.49 9.11 20.13
N ILE A 23 -4.40 7.98 20.85
CA ILE A 23 -3.15 7.52 21.46
C ILE A 23 -2.11 7.29 20.36
N THR A 24 -2.47 6.57 19.31
CA THR A 24 -1.58 6.28 18.17
C THR A 24 -1.06 7.57 17.53
N CYS A 25 -1.95 8.49 17.18
CA CYS A 25 -1.60 9.79 16.61
C CYS A 25 -0.66 10.61 17.51
N ARG A 26 -0.91 10.60 18.83
CA ARG A 26 -0.06 11.28 19.80
C ARG A 26 1.35 10.70 19.84
N GLU A 27 1.51 9.38 19.77
CA GLU A 27 2.84 8.76 19.74
C GLU A 27 3.55 9.02 18.40
N ILE A 28 2.83 8.99 17.28
CA ILE A 28 3.38 9.35 15.95
C ILE A 28 3.90 10.80 15.96
N ALA A 29 3.14 11.74 16.53
CA ALA A 29 3.55 13.13 16.66
C ALA A 29 4.83 13.31 17.50
N LYS A 30 5.11 12.43 18.46
CA LYS A 30 6.38 12.42 19.21
C LYS A 30 7.53 11.86 18.38
N LEU A 31 7.26 10.82 17.59
CA LEU A 31 8.25 10.15 16.74
C LEU A 31 8.68 11.01 15.55
N LYS A 32 7.78 11.85 15.03
CA LYS A 32 8.02 12.78 13.92
C LYS A 32 8.67 12.10 12.69
N PRO A 33 8.03 11.07 12.10
CA PRO A 33 8.55 10.48 10.87
C PRO A 33 8.56 11.52 9.74
N GLU A 34 9.38 11.31 8.70
CA GLU A 34 9.38 12.17 7.53
C GLU A 34 8.25 11.86 6.55
N SER A 35 7.77 10.61 6.55
CA SER A 35 6.61 10.17 5.78
C SER A 35 5.63 9.40 6.67
N PHE A 36 4.35 9.69 6.52
CA PHE A 36 3.26 9.09 7.28
C PHE A 36 2.15 8.61 6.34
N THR A 37 1.91 7.32 6.27
CA THR A 37 0.87 6.73 5.42
C THR A 37 -0.26 6.18 6.26
N VAL A 38 -1.48 6.56 5.90
CA VAL A 38 -2.70 6.09 6.54
C VAL A 38 -3.40 5.13 5.58
N HIS A 39 -3.55 3.87 6.00
CA HIS A 39 -4.33 2.88 5.29
C HIS A 39 -5.65 2.62 6.00
N GLY A 40 -6.75 2.51 5.27
CA GLY A 40 -7.99 1.96 5.80
C GLY A 40 -7.94 0.43 5.80
N MET A 41 -8.52 -0.19 6.83
CA MET A 41 -8.61 -1.64 6.89
C MET A 41 -9.34 -2.19 5.67
N SER A 42 -8.71 -3.16 4.99
CA SER A 42 -9.29 -3.90 3.86
C SER A 42 -9.30 -5.39 4.17
N ILE A 43 -10.49 -6.01 4.20
CA ILE A 43 -10.62 -7.42 4.56
C ILE A 43 -10.28 -8.30 3.35
N LYS A 44 -9.19 -9.07 3.46
CA LYS A 44 -8.82 -10.08 2.45
C LYS A 44 -9.53 -11.39 2.75
N ARG A 45 -10.20 -11.99 1.75
CA ARG A 45 -10.96 -13.26 1.89
C ARG A 45 -10.14 -14.42 2.48
N ALA A 46 -8.85 -14.50 2.15
CA ALA A 46 -7.96 -15.55 2.64
C ALA A 46 -7.32 -15.22 4.01
N SER A 47 -7.71 -14.14 4.68
CA SER A 47 -7.13 -13.76 5.97
C SER A 47 -7.78 -14.52 7.13
N LYS A 48 -6.99 -14.82 8.16
CA LYS A 48 -7.50 -15.32 9.45
C LYS A 48 -8.57 -14.40 10.05
N LEU A 49 -8.46 -13.09 9.79
CA LEU A 49 -9.45 -12.10 10.21
C LEU A 49 -10.80 -12.32 9.52
N HIS A 50 -10.82 -12.54 8.21
CA HIS A 50 -12.05 -12.88 7.49
C HIS A 50 -12.69 -14.16 8.03
N GLU A 51 -11.87 -15.19 8.31
CA GLU A 51 -12.32 -16.43 8.95
C GLU A 51 -12.93 -16.18 10.34
N ALA A 52 -12.30 -15.33 11.14
CA ALA A 52 -12.77 -15.00 12.49
C ALA A 52 -14.04 -14.13 12.48
N ILE A 53 -14.20 -13.26 11.48
CA ILE A 53 -15.43 -12.48 11.26
C ILE A 53 -16.59 -13.39 10.86
N ILE A 54 -16.39 -14.33 9.92
CA ILE A 54 -17.41 -15.32 9.54
C ILE A 54 -17.83 -16.17 10.74
N ASN A 55 -16.90 -16.49 11.63
CA ASN A 55 -17.14 -17.27 12.84
C ASN A 55 -17.66 -16.42 14.03
N ASN A 56 -18.16 -15.20 13.79
CA ASN A 56 -18.73 -14.27 14.79
C ASN A 56 -17.82 -13.93 15.98
N LYS A 57 -16.49 -14.08 15.86
CA LYS A 57 -15.54 -13.79 16.96
C LYS A 57 -15.20 -12.30 17.10
N TYR A 58 -15.45 -11.50 16.07
CA TYR A 58 -15.12 -10.07 16.02
C TYR A 58 -16.27 -9.29 15.37
N PHE A 59 -17.41 -9.21 16.05
CA PHE A 59 -18.53 -8.38 15.61
C PHE A 59 -18.51 -7.03 16.34
N ASN A 60 -17.65 -6.13 15.88
CA ASN A 60 -17.87 -4.69 16.04
C ASN A 60 -17.66 -4.06 14.67
N LYS A 61 -18.77 -3.84 13.96
CA LYS A 61 -18.76 -2.98 12.78
C LYS A 61 -18.54 -1.56 13.31
N VAL A 62 -17.32 -1.05 13.18
CA VAL A 62 -17.05 0.37 13.46
C VAL A 62 -18.01 1.18 12.59
N ALA A 63 -18.75 2.09 13.22
CA ALA A 63 -19.71 2.92 12.49
C ALA A 63 -18.95 3.80 11.47
N LEU A 64 -19.55 4.08 10.31
CA LEU A 64 -18.92 4.93 9.29
C LEU A 64 -18.50 6.29 9.85
N GLU A 65 -19.37 6.89 10.67
CA GLU A 65 -19.11 8.17 11.33
C GLU A 65 -17.91 8.12 12.29
N GLU A 66 -17.68 6.96 12.92
CA GLU A 66 -16.54 6.75 13.80
C GLU A 66 -15.25 6.61 13.00
N LEU A 67 -15.27 5.84 11.90
CA LEU A 67 -14.13 5.78 10.97
C LEU A 67 -13.78 7.16 10.42
N ASP A 68 -14.76 7.96 10.00
CA ASP A 68 -14.53 9.33 9.53
C ASP A 68 -13.81 10.18 10.57
N LYS A 69 -14.23 10.09 11.84
CA LYS A 69 -13.55 10.78 12.94
C LYS A 69 -12.13 10.28 13.12
N MET A 70 -11.90 8.96 13.09
CA MET A 70 -10.55 8.37 13.20
C MET A 70 -9.62 8.87 12.09
N PHE A 71 -10.07 8.86 10.83
CA PHE A 71 -9.32 9.42 9.71
C PHE A 71 -9.08 10.93 9.86
N ASN A 72 -10.00 11.67 10.47
CA ASN A 72 -9.79 13.07 10.75
C ASN A 72 -8.67 13.30 11.80
N HIS A 73 -8.51 12.42 12.78
CA HIS A 73 -7.38 12.47 13.71
C HIS A 73 -6.04 12.26 13.00
N THR A 74 -5.97 11.32 12.06
CA THR A 74 -4.73 11.07 11.31
C THR A 74 -4.38 12.25 10.40
N ARG A 75 -5.37 12.86 9.72
CA ARG A 75 -5.18 14.08 8.92
C ARG A 75 -4.66 15.24 9.77
N LYS A 76 -5.30 15.52 10.92
CA LYS A 76 -4.85 16.57 11.84
C LYS A 76 -3.42 16.34 12.33
N THR A 77 -3.04 15.08 12.54
CA THR A 77 -1.68 14.73 12.95
C THR A 77 -0.67 15.03 11.85
N ALA A 78 -0.98 14.70 10.60
CA ALA A 78 -0.14 15.07 9.45
C ALA A 78 -0.01 16.60 9.31
N GLU A 79 -1.11 17.35 9.47
CA GLU A 79 -1.11 18.81 9.46
C GLU A 79 -0.24 19.40 10.59
N GLN A 80 -0.35 18.86 11.81
CA GLN A 80 0.47 19.27 12.96
C GLN A 80 1.97 19.03 12.73
N LEU A 81 2.32 17.98 11.97
CA LEU A 81 3.69 17.68 11.57
C LEU A 81 4.15 18.52 10.36
N GLY A 82 3.29 19.36 9.79
CA GLY A 82 3.62 20.19 8.63
C GLY A 82 3.71 19.41 7.31
N MET A 83 3.08 18.23 7.26
CA MET A 83 3.14 17.35 6.10
C MET A 83 2.08 17.70 5.05
N ILE A 84 2.38 17.37 3.80
CA ILE A 84 1.47 17.49 2.67
C ILE A 84 1.08 16.09 2.15
N PRO A 85 -0.16 15.89 1.68
CA PRO A 85 -0.52 14.66 0.96
C PRO A 85 0.23 14.62 -0.38
N TYR A 86 0.80 13.47 -0.73
CA TYR A 86 1.58 13.31 -1.97
C TYR A 86 1.17 12.12 -2.86
N TYR A 87 0.42 11.15 -2.32
CA TYR A 87 -0.27 10.16 -3.14
C TYR A 87 -1.54 9.66 -2.44
N LEU A 88 -2.45 9.11 -3.25
CA LEU A 88 -3.70 8.54 -2.80
C LEU A 88 -4.07 7.34 -3.66
N TYR A 89 -4.61 6.30 -3.05
CA TYR A 89 -5.21 5.19 -3.79
C TYR A 89 -6.32 4.52 -2.97
N ARG A 90 -7.17 3.75 -3.66
CA ARG A 90 -8.27 2.99 -3.04
C ARG A 90 -8.04 1.50 -3.21
N GLN A 91 -8.22 0.73 -2.13
CA GLN A 91 -8.20 -0.73 -2.17
C GLN A 91 -9.61 -1.31 -2.35
N LYS A 92 -9.70 -2.46 -3.00
CA LYS A 92 -10.97 -3.21 -3.07
C LYS A 92 -11.31 -3.79 -1.70
N ASN A 93 -12.57 -3.68 -1.29
CA ASN A 93 -13.10 -4.16 0.00
C ASN A 93 -12.58 -3.40 1.24
N MET A 94 -12.34 -2.10 1.10
CA MET A 94 -12.07 -1.23 2.25
C MET A 94 -13.31 -1.04 3.12
N VAL A 95 -13.12 -1.09 4.43
CA VAL A 95 -14.17 -0.73 5.39
C VAL A 95 -14.45 0.76 5.27
N GLY A 96 -15.72 1.12 5.11
CA GLY A 96 -16.18 2.50 5.01
C GLY A 96 -15.85 3.26 3.73
N ASN A 97 -15.35 2.58 2.69
CA ASN A 97 -15.00 3.19 1.39
C ASN A 97 -13.99 4.37 1.52
N MET A 98 -13.12 4.30 2.53
CA MET A 98 -12.08 5.29 2.79
C MET A 98 -10.94 5.18 1.76
N GLU A 99 -9.98 6.09 1.87
CA GLU A 99 -8.84 6.20 0.96
C GLU A 99 -7.54 5.95 1.73
N ASN A 100 -6.56 5.36 1.04
CA ASN A 100 -5.21 5.27 1.57
C ASN A 100 -4.44 6.50 1.12
N ILE A 101 -3.88 7.26 2.07
CA ILE A 101 -3.24 8.55 1.80
C ILE A 101 -1.84 8.53 2.39
N GLY A 102 -0.85 8.88 1.56
CA GLY A 102 0.51 9.15 2.01
C GLY A 102 0.72 10.64 2.22
N TYR A 103 1.24 10.99 3.40
CA TYR A 103 1.68 12.33 3.76
C TYR A 103 3.20 12.35 3.90
N THR A 104 3.82 13.49 3.62
CA THR A 104 5.27 13.65 3.75
C THR A 104 5.65 15.10 3.99
N ASN A 105 6.84 15.33 4.55
CA ASN A 105 7.44 16.65 4.57
C ASN A 105 7.82 17.06 3.13
N LYS A 106 7.61 18.33 2.78
CA LYS A 106 7.89 18.83 1.44
C LYS A 106 9.34 18.56 1.03
N GLY A 107 9.54 17.98 -0.15
CA GLY A 107 10.85 17.61 -0.68
C GLY A 107 11.32 16.21 -0.29
N LEU A 108 10.57 15.47 0.53
CA LEU A 108 10.84 14.08 0.91
C LEU A 108 9.82 13.09 0.29
N GLU A 109 9.09 13.53 -0.73
CA GLU A 109 8.10 12.71 -1.43
C GLU A 109 8.77 11.46 -2.03
N CYS A 110 8.17 10.29 -1.79
CA CYS A 110 8.63 9.06 -2.41
C CYS A 110 8.18 9.01 -3.88
N ILE A 111 9.07 9.43 -4.79
CA ILE A 111 8.83 9.39 -6.24
C ILE A 111 8.44 7.99 -6.70
N TYR A 112 9.06 6.95 -6.13
CA TYR A 112 8.71 5.56 -6.45
C TYR A 112 7.25 5.24 -6.13
N ASN A 113 6.72 5.69 -4.98
CA ASN A 113 5.32 5.50 -4.62
C ASN A 113 4.37 6.21 -5.59
N ILE A 114 4.73 7.41 -6.06
CA ILE A 114 3.94 8.12 -7.07
C ILE A 114 3.94 7.31 -8.37
N LYS A 115 5.11 6.91 -8.86
CA LYS A 115 5.27 6.20 -10.13
C LYS A 115 4.61 4.82 -10.15
N ILE A 116 4.63 4.10 -9.04
CA ILE A 116 3.96 2.80 -8.97
C ILE A 116 2.44 2.95 -8.98
N MET A 117 1.89 3.96 -8.28
CA MET A 117 0.44 4.22 -8.20
C MET A 117 -0.12 4.79 -9.50
N GLU A 118 0.62 5.67 -10.19
CA GLU A 118 0.26 6.20 -11.52
C GLU A 118 0.39 5.17 -12.64
N GLU A 119 1.00 4.02 -12.33
CA GLU A 119 1.35 2.97 -13.27
C GLU A 119 2.14 3.41 -14.52
N ASN A 120 2.91 4.48 -14.42
CA ASN A 120 3.62 5.10 -15.55
C ASN A 120 5.09 4.68 -15.69
N GLN A 121 5.54 3.72 -14.89
CA GLN A 121 6.92 3.24 -14.88
C GLN A 121 6.97 1.73 -15.12
N THR A 122 7.87 1.30 -16.00
CA THR A 122 8.25 -0.11 -16.14
C THR A 122 8.99 -0.56 -14.89
N ILE A 123 8.55 -1.68 -14.30
CA ILE A 123 9.08 -2.29 -13.09
C ILE A 123 9.54 -3.70 -13.42
N ILE A 124 10.82 -3.98 -13.23
CA ILE A 124 11.39 -5.33 -13.32
C ILE A 124 11.37 -5.92 -11.91
N ALA A 125 10.56 -6.95 -11.71
CA ALA A 125 10.36 -7.53 -10.39
C ALA A 125 11.06 -8.89 -10.28
N LEU A 126 11.73 -9.13 -9.15
CA LEU A 126 12.45 -10.36 -8.85
C LEU A 126 11.87 -11.01 -7.58
N GLY A 127 11.96 -12.34 -7.46
CA GLY A 127 11.43 -13.10 -6.33
C GLY A 127 10.09 -13.78 -6.60
N ALA A 128 9.76 -14.80 -5.81
CA ALA A 128 8.49 -15.52 -5.92
C ALA A 128 7.29 -14.55 -5.75
N ASP A 129 6.20 -14.80 -6.47
CA ASP A 129 4.96 -13.99 -6.52
C ASP A 129 5.15 -12.53 -7.03
N ALA A 130 6.36 -12.13 -7.42
CA ALA A 130 6.64 -10.80 -7.95
C ALA A 130 6.17 -10.66 -9.41
N ALA A 131 5.69 -9.48 -9.80
CA ALA A 131 5.20 -9.24 -11.16
C ALA A 131 5.98 -8.11 -11.84
N THR A 132 6.64 -8.43 -12.95
CA THR A 132 7.20 -7.43 -13.87
C THR A 132 6.07 -6.73 -14.59
N LYS A 133 6.17 -5.41 -14.74
CA LYS A 133 5.19 -4.56 -15.42
C LYS A 133 5.92 -3.73 -16.47
N VAL A 134 5.50 -3.81 -17.72
CA VAL A 134 6.04 -3.03 -18.83
C VAL A 134 4.96 -2.05 -19.31
N VAL A 135 5.32 -0.77 -19.38
CA VAL A 135 4.40 0.32 -19.74
C VAL A 135 4.73 0.79 -21.16
N PHE A 136 3.70 0.95 -21.98
CA PHE A 136 3.76 1.46 -23.35
C PHE A 136 2.97 2.78 -23.42
N PRO A 137 3.61 3.93 -23.15
CA PRO A 137 2.90 5.21 -23.00
C PRO A 137 2.11 5.63 -24.24
N GLU A 138 2.69 5.48 -25.43
CA GLU A 138 2.08 5.86 -26.71
C GLU A 138 0.82 5.04 -27.04
N GLU A 139 0.72 3.83 -26.49
CA GLU A 139 -0.41 2.92 -26.70
C GLU A 139 -1.40 2.93 -25.52
N ASN A 140 -1.09 3.67 -24.45
CA ASN A 140 -1.80 3.60 -23.17
C ASN A 140 -2.02 2.13 -22.71
N ARG A 141 -0.98 1.30 -22.86
CA ARG A 141 -1.02 -0.14 -22.62
C ARG A 141 -0.02 -0.53 -21.54
N ILE A 142 -0.42 -1.50 -20.72
CA ILE A 142 0.44 -2.09 -19.69
C ILE A 142 0.39 -3.60 -19.84
N GLU A 143 1.55 -4.23 -19.92
CA GLU A 143 1.70 -5.67 -19.90
C GLU A 143 2.42 -6.14 -18.63
N ARG A 144 2.12 -7.37 -18.21
CA ARG A 144 2.64 -7.94 -16.97
C ARG A 144 3.14 -9.35 -17.19
N PHE A 145 4.27 -9.66 -16.57
CA PHE A 145 4.81 -11.01 -16.45
C PHE A 145 4.95 -11.37 -14.98
N ALA A 146 4.11 -12.31 -14.51
CA ALA A 146 4.10 -12.74 -13.11
C ALA A 146 5.05 -13.91 -12.88
N ASN A 147 5.81 -13.85 -11.79
CA ASN A 147 6.53 -15.01 -11.28
C ASN A 147 5.58 -16.01 -10.62
N LEU A 148 6.09 -17.22 -10.43
CA LEU A 148 5.39 -18.27 -9.69
C LEU A 148 5.35 -17.92 -8.20
N LYS A 149 4.19 -18.17 -7.58
CA LYS A 149 3.96 -17.93 -6.16
C LYS A 149 4.65 -18.97 -5.27
N ASP A 150 4.64 -20.23 -5.71
CA ASP A 150 5.33 -21.29 -4.99
C ASP A 150 6.85 -21.11 -5.11
N VAL A 151 7.54 -21.09 -3.97
CA VAL A 151 8.97 -20.81 -3.91
C VAL A 151 9.78 -21.94 -4.55
N GLY A 152 9.35 -23.20 -4.39
CA GLY A 152 10.02 -24.35 -4.98
C GLY A 152 9.96 -24.31 -6.51
N GLU A 153 8.78 -24.04 -7.06
CA GLU A 153 8.59 -23.90 -8.50
C GLU A 153 9.29 -22.66 -9.05
N TYR A 154 9.28 -21.53 -8.32
CA TYR A 154 10.04 -20.33 -8.68
C TYR A 154 11.54 -20.63 -8.83
N VAL A 155 12.12 -21.36 -7.88
CA VAL A 155 13.55 -21.72 -7.92
C VAL A 155 13.85 -22.70 -9.05
N LYS A 156 13.02 -23.75 -9.23
CA LYS A 156 13.23 -24.77 -10.28
C LYS A 156 13.13 -24.20 -11.69
N ARG A 157 12.28 -23.20 -11.91
CA ARG A 157 11.95 -22.65 -13.23
C ARG A 157 12.52 -21.24 -13.43
N ILE A 158 13.55 -20.88 -12.68
CA ILE A 158 14.10 -19.51 -12.68
C ILE A 158 14.55 -19.07 -14.08
N ASP A 159 15.18 -19.95 -14.87
CA ASP A 159 15.67 -19.63 -16.21
C ASP A 159 14.52 -19.36 -17.21
N GLU A 160 13.42 -20.10 -17.09
CA GLU A 160 12.20 -19.88 -17.87
C GLU A 160 11.60 -18.51 -17.53
N LEU A 161 11.49 -18.18 -16.24
CA LEU A 161 10.93 -16.91 -15.78
C LEU A 161 11.81 -15.72 -16.18
N ILE A 162 13.13 -15.87 -16.15
CA ILE A 162 14.07 -14.86 -16.65
C ILE A 162 13.87 -14.65 -18.15
N SER A 163 13.83 -15.74 -18.94
CA SER A 163 13.66 -15.67 -20.39
C SER A 163 12.34 -14.99 -20.79
N GLY A 164 11.24 -15.33 -20.11
CA GLY A 164 9.94 -14.71 -20.37
C GLY A 164 9.90 -13.20 -20.05
N LYS A 165 10.63 -12.76 -19.02
CA LYS A 165 10.76 -11.32 -18.71
C LYS A 165 11.58 -10.58 -19.75
N ILE A 166 12.71 -11.15 -20.19
CA ILE A 166 13.54 -10.55 -21.25
C ILE A 166 12.71 -10.41 -22.52
N ALA A 167 12.02 -11.47 -22.94
CA ALA A 167 11.14 -11.43 -24.11
C ALA A 167 10.08 -10.32 -24.02
N LEU A 168 9.46 -10.12 -22.85
CA LEU A 168 8.51 -9.02 -22.65
C LEU A 168 9.20 -7.64 -22.70
N LEU A 169 10.37 -7.48 -22.08
CA LEU A 169 11.12 -6.22 -22.10
C LEU A 169 11.58 -5.84 -23.51
N ASP A 170 11.98 -6.81 -24.33
CA ASP A 170 12.43 -6.60 -25.70
C ASP A 170 11.32 -6.01 -26.59
N THR A 171 10.04 -6.28 -26.27
CA THR A 171 8.90 -5.68 -26.98
C THR A 171 8.81 -4.16 -26.78
N ALA A 172 9.34 -3.63 -25.66
CA ALA A 172 9.28 -2.21 -25.32
C ALA A 172 10.61 -1.48 -25.53
N PHE A 173 11.75 -2.15 -25.31
CA PHE A 173 13.05 -1.47 -25.24
C PHE A 173 14.06 -1.89 -26.31
N LYS A 174 13.77 -2.90 -27.16
CA LYS A 174 14.70 -3.45 -28.17
C LYS A 174 16.14 -3.56 -27.63
N ILE A 175 16.31 -4.37 -26.57
CA ILE A 175 17.60 -4.62 -25.92
C ILE A 175 18.43 -5.59 -26.77
#